data_AF-A0AB39HNE7-F1
#
_entry.id   AF-A0AB39HNE7-F1
#
_cell.length_a   1.000
_cell.length_b   1.000
_cell.length_c   1.000
_cell.angle_alpha   90.00
_cell.angle_beta   90.00
_cell.angle_gamma   90.00
#
_symmetry.space_group_name_H-M   'P 1'
#
loop_
_entity.id
_entity.type
_entity.pdbx_description
1 polymer ?
#
loop_
_entity_poly.entity_id
_entity_poly.type
_entity_poly.pdbx_seq_one_letter_code
_entity_poly.pdbx_strand_id
1 'polypeptide(L)'
;MNRVIVALLFCLSITIHNKEEALFLPAWTISNSPITISSTTFLITVTIITIIGYGTAIYYVFQPGATIKYIFIGYVGAMWINAFLPHILFSLLSLSYMPGTISAVLILIPIHTYIIGKFIYVDKIPFNKIIYASTTCGGVLICLIAFLFFILS
;
A
#
# COMPACT_ATOMS: atom_id res chain seq x y z
N MET A 1 -8.16 4.06 -20.22
CA MET A 1 -6.87 3.42 -19.84
C MET A 1 -7.00 1.89 -19.90
N ASN A 2 -5.93 1.12 -20.21
CA ASN A 2 -5.98 -0.34 -20.11
C ASN A 2 -5.99 -0.77 -18.62
N ARG A 3 -7.16 -1.20 -18.14
CA ARG A 3 -7.39 -1.52 -16.72
C ARG A 3 -6.67 -2.78 -16.26
N VAL A 4 -6.50 -3.76 -17.15
CA VAL A 4 -5.80 -5.02 -16.84
C VAL A 4 -4.33 -4.74 -16.54
N ILE A 5 -3.65 -3.97 -17.39
CA ILE A 5 -2.24 -3.61 -17.19
C ILE A 5 -2.06 -2.85 -15.87
N VAL A 6 -2.95 -1.91 -15.57
CA VAL A 6 -2.90 -1.11 -14.34
C VAL A 6 -3.10 -1.97 -13.09
N ALA A 7 -4.07 -2.88 -13.12
CA ALA A 7 -4.31 -3.83 -12.05
C ALA A 7 -3.10 -4.76 -11.84
N LEU A 8 -2.50 -5.28 -12.92
CA LEU A 8 -1.32 -6.14 -12.84
C LEU A 8 -0.11 -5.40 -12.26
N LEU A 9 0.16 -4.16 -12.73
CA LEU A 9 1.24 -3.33 -12.20
C LEU A 9 1.07 -3.07 -10.70
N PHE A 10 -0.15 -2.72 -10.29
CA PHE A 10 -0.49 -2.53 -8.87
C PHE A 10 -0.29 -3.82 -8.06
N CYS A 11 -0.85 -4.95 -8.50
CA CYS A 11 -0.73 -6.22 -7.79
C CYS A 11 0.74 -6.65 -7.64
N LEU A 12 1.54 -6.46 -8.69
CA LEU A 12 2.97 -6.75 -8.66
C LEU A 12 3.71 -5.85 -7.67
N SER A 13 3.48 -4.53 -7.73
CA SER A 13 4.20 -3.55 -6.89
C SER A 13 3.91 -3.74 -5.41
N ILE A 14 2.63 -3.90 -5.03
CA ILE A 14 2.27 -4.12 -3.63
C ILE A 14 2.79 -5.46 -3.12
N THR A 15 2.80 -6.50 -3.97
CA THR A 15 3.30 -7.82 -3.57
C THR A 15 4.79 -7.79 -3.28
N ILE A 16 5.58 -7.13 -4.14
CA ILE A 16 7.02 -7.03 -3.93
C ILE A 16 7.31 -6.24 -2.65
N HIS A 17 6.60 -5.13 -2.44
CA HIS A 17 6.76 -4.30 -1.25
C HIS A 17 6.39 -5.03 0.04
N ASN A 18 5.19 -5.61 0.09
CA ASN A 18 4.70 -6.33 1.25
C ASN A 18 5.54 -7.58 1.56
N LYS A 19 6.14 -8.22 0.55
CA LYS A 19 7.08 -9.32 0.75
C LYS A 19 8.39 -8.86 1.38
N GLU A 20 8.95 -7.73 0.95
CA GLU A 20 10.13 -7.15 1.58
C GLU A 20 9.85 -6.85 3.07
N GLU A 21 8.74 -6.19 3.37
CA GLU A 21 8.35 -5.94 4.76
C GLU A 21 8.17 -7.24 5.55
N ALA A 22 7.50 -8.25 4.98
CA ALA A 22 7.26 -9.52 5.65
C ALA A 22 8.55 -10.24 6.05
N LEU A 23 9.60 -10.11 5.24
CA LEU A 23 10.88 -10.75 5.47
C LEU A 23 11.74 -10.02 6.50
N PHE A 24 11.69 -8.69 6.52
CA PHE A 24 12.68 -7.90 7.25
C PHE A 24 12.11 -7.01 8.36
N LEU A 25 10.86 -6.55 8.25
CA LEU A 25 10.27 -5.59 9.19
C LEU A 25 10.16 -6.16 10.62
N PRO A 26 9.66 -7.39 10.86
CA PRO A 26 9.54 -7.92 12.22
C PRO A 26 10.87 -7.96 12.97
N ALA A 27 11.93 -8.50 12.34
CA ALA A 27 13.27 -8.54 12.92
C ALA A 27 13.84 -7.14 13.16
N TRP A 28 13.60 -6.22 12.23
CA TRP A 28 14.03 -4.83 12.36
C TRP A 28 13.37 -4.12 13.55
N THR A 29 12.08 -4.40 13.84
CA THR A 29 11.36 -3.78 14.95
C THR A 29 11.97 -4.08 16.31
N ILE A 30 12.57 -5.26 16.51
CA ILE A 30 13.19 -5.68 17.78
C ILE A 30 14.31 -4.71 18.20
N SER A 31 15.06 -4.19 17.24
CA SER A 31 16.25 -3.36 17.51
C SER A 31 16.05 -1.86 17.22
N ASN A 32 15.01 -1.49 16.49
CA ASN A 32 14.86 -0.13 15.95
C ASN A 32 13.49 0.52 16.24
N SER A 33 12.59 -0.16 16.96
CA SER A 33 11.24 0.33 17.27
C SER A 33 10.90 0.07 18.75
N PRO A 34 10.16 0.97 19.42
CA PRO A 34 9.62 0.70 20.76
C PRO A 34 8.55 -0.40 20.75
N ILE A 35 7.99 -0.71 19.59
CA ILE A 35 6.97 -1.73 19.39
C ILE A 35 7.62 -2.91 18.65
N THR A 36 7.68 -4.06 19.31
CA THR A 36 8.09 -5.32 18.68
C THR A 36 6.87 -6.02 18.07
N ILE A 37 6.99 -6.47 16.83
CA ILE A 37 5.92 -7.15 16.11
C ILE A 37 6.32 -8.60 15.88
N SER A 38 5.42 -9.54 16.22
CA SER A 38 5.59 -10.96 15.90
C SER A 38 5.63 -11.19 14.39
N SER A 39 6.62 -11.96 13.92
CA SER A 39 6.75 -12.30 12.50
C SER A 39 5.51 -12.98 11.93
N THR A 40 4.88 -13.87 12.71
CA THR A 40 3.66 -14.58 12.29
C THR A 40 2.48 -13.63 12.18
N THR A 41 2.29 -12.77 13.19
CA THR A 41 1.22 -11.76 13.18
C THR A 41 1.37 -10.81 12.00
N PHE A 42 2.58 -10.30 11.78
CA PHE A 42 2.86 -9.41 10.65
C PHE A 42 2.61 -10.10 9.30
N LEU A 43 3.09 -11.33 9.13
CA LEU A 43 2.92 -12.10 7.89
C LEU A 43 1.44 -12.32 7.57
N ILE A 44 0.62 -12.70 8.56
CA ILE A 44 -0.83 -12.88 8.36
C ILE A 44 -1.48 -11.55 7.97
N THR A 45 -1.19 -10.48 8.72
CA THR A 45 -1.78 -9.16 8.46
C THR A 45 -1.43 -8.65 7.07
N VAL A 46 -0.15 -8.63 6.70
CA VAL A 46 0.27 -8.12 5.39
C VAL A 46 -0.26 -8.99 4.24
N THR A 47 -0.44 -10.29 4.46
CA THR A 47 -1.09 -11.18 3.49
C THR A 47 -2.56 -10.82 3.28
N ILE A 48 -3.32 -10.60 4.37
CA ILE A 48 -4.73 -10.19 4.28
C ILE A 48 -4.85 -8.85 3.54
N ILE A 49 -4.02 -7.87 3.89
CA ILE A 49 -3.99 -6.57 3.22
C ILE A 49 -3.72 -6.74 1.72
N THR A 50 -2.73 -7.55 1.35
CA THR A 50 -2.41 -7.86 -0.05
C THR A 50 -3.59 -8.49 -0.80
N ILE A 51 -4.27 -9.47 -0.19
CA ILE A 51 -5.44 -10.15 -0.78
C ILE A 51 -6.58 -9.15 -1.02
N ILE A 52 -6.85 -8.26 -0.06
CA ILE A 52 -7.86 -7.19 -0.22
C ILE A 52 -7.47 -6.28 -1.39
N GLY A 53 -6.19 -5.89 -1.48
CA GLY A 53 -5.66 -5.13 -2.61
C GLY A 53 -5.96 -5.81 -3.95
N TYR A 54 -5.63 -7.09 -4.07
CA TYR A 54 -5.95 -7.90 -5.25
C TYR A 54 -7.45 -7.92 -5.56
N GLY A 55 -8.29 -8.08 -4.53
CA GLY A 55 -9.75 -8.02 -4.67
C GLY A 55 -10.22 -6.70 -5.28
N THR A 56 -9.69 -5.56 -4.82
CA THR A 56 -10.03 -4.24 -5.40
C THR A 56 -9.60 -4.12 -6.86
N ALA A 57 -8.42 -4.65 -7.21
CA ALA A 57 -7.87 -4.62 -8.57
C ALA A 57 -8.70 -5.49 -9.53
N ILE A 58 -9.03 -6.71 -9.12
CA ILE A 58 -9.88 -7.64 -9.86
C ILE A 58 -11.26 -7.02 -10.08
N TYR A 59 -11.88 -6.50 -9.03
CA TYR A 59 -13.22 -5.91 -9.15
C TYR A 59 -13.23 -4.67 -10.04
N TYR A 60 -12.17 -3.83 -10.00
CA TYR A 60 -11.99 -2.71 -10.92
C TYR A 60 -11.87 -3.13 -12.40
N VAL A 61 -11.25 -4.29 -12.66
CA VAL A 61 -11.13 -4.86 -14.01
C VAL A 61 -12.48 -5.38 -14.53
N PHE A 62 -13.19 -6.16 -13.73
CA PHE A 62 -14.40 -6.84 -14.21
C PHE A 62 -15.69 -6.01 -14.11
N GLN A 63 -15.80 -5.12 -13.13
CA GLN A 63 -17.03 -4.37 -12.85
C GLN A 63 -16.72 -2.88 -12.59
N PRO A 64 -16.34 -2.10 -13.62
CA PRO A 64 -15.91 -0.71 -13.45
C PRO A 64 -17.05 0.25 -13.11
N GLY A 65 -17.48 0.27 -11.86
CA GLY A 65 -18.35 1.30 -11.30
C GLY A 65 -17.58 2.52 -10.76
N ALA A 66 -18.30 3.63 -10.54
CA ALA A 66 -17.72 4.83 -9.93
C ALA A 66 -17.12 4.52 -8.55
N THR A 67 -17.83 3.76 -7.71
CA THR A 67 -17.40 3.41 -6.36
C THR A 67 -16.10 2.61 -6.35
N ILE A 68 -16.01 1.51 -7.10
CA ILE A 68 -14.79 0.70 -7.14
C ILE A 68 -13.61 1.46 -7.74
N LYS A 69 -13.86 2.38 -8.67
CA LYS A 69 -12.81 3.26 -9.19
C LYS A 69 -12.16 4.07 -8.07
N TYR A 70 -12.96 4.66 -7.18
CA TYR A 70 -12.46 5.40 -6.02
C TYR A 70 -11.83 4.50 -4.95
N ILE A 71 -12.36 3.30 -4.72
CA ILE A 71 -11.74 2.33 -3.80
C ILE A 71 -10.36 1.91 -4.31
N PHE A 72 -10.25 1.54 -5.58
CA PHE A 72 -8.98 1.11 -6.18
C PHE A 72 -7.93 2.24 -6.18
N ILE A 73 -8.28 3.44 -6.65
CA ILE A 73 -7.33 4.56 -6.64
C ILE A 73 -7.01 5.03 -5.21
N GLY A 74 -7.96 4.90 -4.28
CA GLY A 74 -7.74 5.12 -2.86
C GLY A 74 -6.71 4.14 -2.30
N TYR A 75 -6.79 2.86 -2.65
CA TYR A 75 -5.80 1.87 -2.25
C TYR A 75 -4.42 2.18 -2.84
N VAL A 76 -4.36 2.48 -4.15
CA VAL A 76 -3.11 2.89 -4.82
C VAL A 76 -2.46 4.07 -4.10
N GLY A 77 -3.23 5.11 -3.79
CA GLY A 77 -2.70 6.28 -3.10
C GLY A 77 -2.39 6.03 -1.62
N ALA A 78 -3.16 5.21 -0.92
CA ALA A 78 -2.87 4.81 0.46
C ALA A 78 -1.52 4.10 0.54
N MET A 79 -1.23 3.17 -0.38
CA MET A 79 0.07 2.50 -0.46
C MET A 79 1.20 3.45 -0.89
N TRP A 80 0.92 4.47 -1.72
CA TRP A 80 1.90 5.49 -2.05
C TRP A 80 2.28 6.32 -0.82
N ILE A 81 1.29 6.74 -0.02
CA ILE A 81 1.49 7.45 1.25
C ILE A 81 2.23 6.56 2.25
N ASN A 82 1.84 5.28 2.34
CA ASN A 82 2.53 4.29 3.18
C ASN A 82 3.99 4.15 2.76
N ALA A 83 4.31 4.01 1.49
CA ALA A 83 5.71 3.92 1.05
C ALA A 83 6.54 5.17 1.41
N PHE A 84 5.92 6.35 1.45
CA PHE A 84 6.62 7.61 1.69
C PHE A 84 6.81 7.93 3.19
N LEU A 85 5.73 7.91 3.99
CA LEU A 85 5.74 8.45 5.35
C LEU A 85 6.40 7.53 6.39
N PRO A 86 6.10 6.23 6.48
CA PRO A 86 6.86 5.37 7.36
C PRO A 86 8.24 5.02 6.78
N HIS A 87 8.40 4.62 5.51
CA HIS A 87 9.69 4.05 5.07
C HIS A 87 10.75 5.08 4.72
N ILE A 88 10.45 5.97 3.77
CA ILE A 88 11.45 6.94 3.28
C ILE A 88 11.74 7.98 4.35
N LEU A 89 10.69 8.58 4.93
CA LEU A 89 10.88 9.61 5.94
C LEU A 89 11.57 9.05 7.20
N PHE A 90 11.18 7.88 7.71
CA PHE A 90 11.91 7.28 8.83
C PHE A 90 13.36 7.01 8.46
N SER A 91 13.62 6.37 7.31
CA SER A 91 15.00 6.04 6.92
C SER A 91 15.90 7.26 6.77
N LEU A 92 15.35 8.39 6.29
CA LEU A 92 16.08 9.65 6.20
C LEU A 92 16.33 10.29 7.56
N LEU A 93 15.35 10.24 8.47
CA LEU A 93 15.46 10.82 9.81
C LEU A 93 16.36 10.00 10.74
N SER A 94 16.29 8.67 10.64
CA SER A 94 17.10 7.75 11.44
C SER A 94 18.49 7.49 10.83
N LEU A 95 18.72 7.94 9.58
CA LEU A 95 19.88 7.59 8.77
C LEU A 95 20.14 6.07 8.73
N SER A 96 19.07 5.29 8.87
CA SER A 96 19.12 3.83 8.93
C SER A 96 18.07 3.26 7.99
N TYR A 97 18.41 2.15 7.33
CA TYR A 97 17.48 1.51 6.41
C TYR A 97 16.28 0.93 7.18
N MET A 98 15.07 1.34 6.81
CA MET A 98 13.84 0.67 7.22
C MET A 98 13.35 -0.29 6.13
N PRO A 99 13.04 -1.56 6.46
CA PRO A 99 12.41 -2.51 5.56
C PRO A 99 11.20 -1.92 4.83
N GLY A 100 11.10 -2.18 3.53
CA GLY A 100 10.08 -1.61 2.64
C GLY A 100 10.62 -0.43 1.82
N THR A 101 11.76 0.19 2.20
CA THR A 101 12.29 1.37 1.50
C THR A 101 12.77 1.07 0.09
N ILE A 102 13.42 -0.08 -0.15
CA ILE A 102 13.98 -0.40 -1.47
C ILE A 102 12.86 -0.61 -2.48
N SER A 103 11.90 -1.50 -2.18
CA SER A 103 10.73 -1.70 -3.02
C SER A 103 9.86 -0.46 -3.15
N ALA A 104 9.74 0.36 -2.09
CA ALA A 104 9.02 1.64 -2.13
C ALA A 104 9.60 2.55 -3.21
N VAL A 105 10.91 2.82 -3.15
CA VAL A 105 11.58 3.78 -4.04
C VAL A 105 11.69 3.24 -5.47
N LEU A 106 12.07 1.98 -5.64
CA LEU A 106 12.39 1.43 -6.96
C LEU A 106 11.16 0.96 -7.74
N ILE A 107 10.08 0.57 -7.04
CA ILE A 107 8.96 -0.14 -7.67
C ILE A 107 7.63 0.52 -7.31
N LEU A 108 7.27 0.60 -6.04
CA LEU A 108 5.93 0.98 -5.62
C LEU A 108 5.61 2.44 -5.97
N ILE A 109 6.46 3.39 -5.55
CA ILE A 109 6.25 4.82 -5.82
C ILE A 109 6.23 5.10 -7.32
N PRO A 110 7.19 4.65 -8.15
CA PRO A 110 7.14 4.87 -9.59
C PRO A 110 5.86 4.34 -10.25
N ILE A 111 5.48 3.09 -9.93
CA ILE A 111 4.28 2.47 -10.49
C ILE A 111 3.01 3.17 -10.02
N HIS A 112 2.89 3.46 -8.73
CA HIS A 112 1.69 4.09 -8.17
C HIS A 112 1.56 5.53 -8.66
N THR A 113 2.67 6.27 -8.81
CA THR A 113 2.69 7.60 -9.43
C THR A 113 2.23 7.53 -10.87
N TYR A 114 2.69 6.56 -11.65
CA TYR A 114 2.21 6.32 -13.02
C TYR A 114 0.70 6.05 -13.04
N ILE A 115 0.19 5.17 -12.19
CA ILE A 115 -1.24 4.83 -12.11
C ILE A 115 -2.06 6.07 -11.74
N ILE A 116 -1.67 6.81 -10.70
CA ILE A 116 -2.32 8.07 -10.28
C ILE A 116 -2.33 9.07 -11.43
N GLY A 117 -1.21 9.23 -12.14
CA GLY A 117 -1.11 10.07 -13.32
C GLY A 117 -2.14 9.68 -14.40
N LYS A 118 -2.33 8.38 -14.66
CA LYS A 118 -3.37 7.94 -15.61
C LYS A 118 -4.77 8.31 -15.13
N PHE A 119 -5.07 8.20 -13.84
CA PHE A 119 -6.37 8.62 -13.31
C PHE A 119 -6.63 10.11 -13.45
N ILE A 120 -5.61 10.95 -13.25
CA ILE A 120 -5.70 12.40 -13.42
C ILE A 120 -5.83 12.77 -14.90
N TYR A 121 -4.92 12.30 -15.74
CA TYR A 121 -4.80 12.80 -17.12
C TYR A 121 -5.74 12.11 -18.10
N VAL A 122 -6.06 10.82 -17.90
CA VAL A 122 -6.92 10.03 -18.80
C VAL A 122 -8.35 9.98 -18.29
N ASP A 123 -8.55 9.57 -17.04
CA ASP A 123 -9.89 9.43 -16.45
C ASP A 123 -10.43 10.75 -15.87
N LYS A 124 -9.63 11.83 -15.92
CA LYS A 124 -9.99 13.18 -15.49
C LYS A 124 -10.49 13.26 -14.04
N ILE A 125 -9.98 12.38 -13.17
CA ILE A 125 -10.29 12.47 -11.74
C ILE A 125 -9.54 13.66 -11.13
N PRO A 126 -10.24 14.60 -10.49
CA PRO A 126 -9.61 15.71 -9.78
C PRO A 126 -8.67 15.23 -8.68
N PHE A 127 -7.52 15.89 -8.53
CA PHE A 127 -6.48 15.51 -7.57
C PHE A 127 -7.00 15.47 -6.12
N ASN A 128 -7.84 16.42 -5.72
CA ASN A 128 -8.45 16.45 -4.38
C ASN A 128 -9.31 15.20 -4.09
N LYS A 129 -10.00 14.64 -5.09
CA LYS A 129 -10.76 13.39 -4.92
C LYS A 129 -9.85 12.18 -4.75
N ILE A 130 -8.69 12.17 -5.41
CA ILE A 130 -7.68 11.12 -5.23
C ILE A 130 -7.13 11.20 -3.81
N ILE A 131 -6.78 12.39 -3.32
CA ILE A 131 -6.33 12.58 -1.93
C ILE A 131 -7.38 12.09 -0.94
N TYR A 132 -8.64 12.52 -1.09
CA TYR A 132 -9.73 12.09 -0.21
C TYR A 132 -9.93 10.56 -0.22
N ALA A 133 -9.92 9.94 -1.40
CA ALA A 133 -10.03 8.49 -1.51
C ALA A 133 -8.83 7.78 -0.86
N SER A 134 -7.63 8.33 -1.02
CA SER A 134 -6.38 7.77 -0.50
C SER A 134 -6.31 7.83 1.02
N THR A 135 -6.65 8.97 1.61
CA THR A 135 -6.65 9.13 3.07
C THR A 135 -7.77 8.33 3.73
N THR A 136 -8.95 8.29 3.11
CA THR A 136 -10.07 7.46 3.60
C THR A 136 -9.71 5.98 3.56
N CYS A 137 -9.18 5.49 2.43
CA CYS A 137 -8.76 4.10 2.30
C CYS A 137 -7.60 3.79 3.26
N GLY A 138 -6.61 4.66 3.35
CA GLY A 138 -5.49 4.52 4.29
C GLY A 138 -5.95 4.45 5.74
N GLY A 139 -6.88 5.31 6.16
CA GLY A 139 -7.47 5.24 7.50
C GLY A 139 -8.17 3.90 7.77
N VAL A 140 -8.94 3.39 6.80
CA VAL A 140 -9.58 2.07 6.92
C VAL A 140 -8.54 0.95 7.04
N LEU A 141 -7.47 0.99 6.23
CA LEU A 141 -6.40 0.00 6.28
C LEU A 141 -5.64 0.05 7.60
N ILE A 142 -5.35 1.24 8.14
CA ILE A 142 -4.70 1.41 9.45
C ILE A 142 -5.59 0.82 10.56
N CYS A 143 -6.89 1.13 10.56
CA CYS A 143 -7.84 0.55 11.51
C CYS A 143 -7.89 -0.98 11.41
N LEU A 144 -7.88 -1.52 10.18
CA LEU A 144 -7.86 -2.96 9.93
C LEU A 144 -6.56 -3.61 10.44
N ILE A 145 -5.40 -3.00 10.17
CA ILE A 145 -4.10 -3.49 10.66
C ILE A 145 -4.08 -3.51 12.20
N ALA A 146 -4.52 -2.41 12.84
CA ALA A 146 -4.60 -2.32 14.29
C ALA A 146 -5.54 -3.39 14.88
N PHE A 147 -6.70 -3.60 14.26
CA PHE A 147 -7.65 -4.65 14.66
C PHE A 147 -7.06 -6.05 14.50
N LEU A 148 -6.39 -6.33 13.37
CA LEU A 148 -5.75 -7.62 13.12
C LEU A 148 -4.64 -7.89 14.13
N PHE A 149 -3.85 -6.88 14.48
CA PHE A 149 -2.84 -7.03 15.54
C PHE A 149 -3.51 -7.30 16.88
N PHE A 150 -4.57 -6.59 17.24
CA PHE A 150 -5.29 -6.81 18.50
C PHE A 150 -5.81 -8.24 18.66
N ILE A 151 -6.32 -8.88 17.60
CA ILE A 151 -6.87 -10.25 17.69
C ILE A 151 -5.83 -11.36 17.51
N LEU A 152 -4.66 -11.06 16.95
CA LEU A 152 -3.59 -12.03 16.66
C LEU A 152 -2.43 -11.96 17.67
N SER A 153 -2.45 -11.00 18.60
CA SER A 153 -1.47 -10.85 19.69
C SER A 153 -1.93 -11.59 20.93
#